data_AF-A0A953QDR2-F1
#
_entry.id   AF-A0A953QDR2-F1
#
_cell.length_a   1.000
_cell.length_b   1.000
_cell.length_c   1.000
_cell.angle_alpha   90.00
_cell.angle_beta   90.00
_cell.angle_gamma   90.00
#
_symmetry.space_group_name_H-M   'P 1'
#
loop_
_entity.id
_entity.type
_entity.pdbx_description
1 polymer ?
#
loop_
_entity_poly.entity_id
_entity_poly.type
_entity_poly.pdbx_seq_one_letter_code
_entity_poly.pdbx_strand_id
1 'polypeptide(L)'
;MSVPPIASPLSQLGRAPFSFYPPIVGVEHNEWIFRRATWNEIEVINTKTSEELAIPRHFVGEVSLIGEPVLIVGLIKEIEYREGAVYPYVRRVIEMPRAVNDWRRVRAPQPPGPAPVVGIRVESGRRSRNWIYSIAAGLLACMAVVTVFRDSAITSRLLARQSAGRIELPFTAQDDYDSIVRRIGPPAEDRWGRNHRRLWYPEHAFALILAGRDHPHYAGAVDANGHVIHSVHPGALANLR
;
A
#
# COMPACT_ATOMS: atom_id res chain seq x y z
N MET A 1 -3.64 -33.04 -21.84
CA MET A 1 -2.19 -32.77 -21.77
C MET A 1 -2.01 -31.38 -21.19
N SER A 2 -1.44 -31.28 -19.98
CA SER A 2 -1.19 -30.01 -19.31
C SER A 2 -0.03 -29.28 -20.00
N VAL A 3 -0.31 -28.14 -20.61
CA VAL A 3 0.72 -27.24 -21.11
C VAL A 3 1.58 -26.81 -19.91
N PRO A 4 2.90 -26.99 -19.92
CA PRO A 4 3.75 -26.52 -18.83
C PRO A 4 3.56 -25.00 -18.70
N PRO A 5 3.36 -24.47 -17.47
CA PRO A 5 3.23 -23.04 -17.29
C PRO A 5 4.49 -22.37 -17.84
N ILE A 6 4.30 -21.43 -18.75
CA ILE A 6 5.38 -20.63 -19.32
C ILE A 6 6.15 -20.03 -18.13
N ALA A 7 7.42 -20.41 -17.97
CA ALA A 7 8.25 -19.90 -16.89
C ALA A 7 8.29 -18.38 -17.00
N SER A 8 7.96 -17.67 -15.92
CA SER A 8 8.14 -16.22 -15.88
C SER A 8 9.62 -15.91 -16.18
N PRO A 9 9.95 -14.88 -16.98
CA PRO A 9 11.34 -14.51 -17.28
C PRO A 9 12.18 -14.33 -16.01
N LEU A 10 11.56 -13.88 -14.91
CA LEU A 10 12.18 -13.75 -13.59
C LEU A 10 12.62 -15.08 -12.97
N SER A 11 11.92 -16.18 -13.26
CA SER A 11 12.32 -17.52 -12.81
C SER A 11 13.60 -18.01 -13.47
N GLN A 12 13.98 -17.41 -14.61
CA GLN A 12 15.23 -17.73 -15.32
C GLN A 12 16.46 -17.06 -14.68
N LEU A 13 16.27 -16.05 -13.81
CA LEU A 13 17.37 -15.40 -13.08
C LEU A 13 18.08 -16.38 -12.12
N GLY A 14 17.34 -17.36 -11.57
CA GLY A 14 17.90 -18.37 -10.68
C GLY A 14 18.70 -17.74 -9.53
N ARG A 15 19.98 -18.10 -9.41
CA ARG A 15 20.94 -17.52 -8.46
C ARG A 15 21.97 -16.59 -9.12
N ALA A 16 21.80 -16.27 -10.39
CA ALA A 16 22.74 -15.40 -11.09
C ALA A 16 22.62 -13.95 -10.57
N PRO A 17 23.74 -13.27 -10.30
CA PRO A 17 23.72 -11.84 -9.99
C PRO A 17 23.17 -11.03 -11.16
N PHE A 18 22.41 -9.98 -10.85
CA PHE A 18 21.86 -9.06 -11.84
C PHE A 18 21.78 -7.63 -11.29
N SER A 19 21.60 -6.67 -12.18
CA SER A 19 21.43 -5.25 -11.85
C SER A 19 20.07 -4.74 -12.30
N PHE A 20 19.49 -3.80 -11.56
CA PHE A 20 18.26 -3.13 -12.01
C PHE A 20 18.59 -1.96 -12.93
N TYR A 21 17.76 -1.76 -13.95
CA TYR A 21 17.84 -0.56 -14.79
C TYR A 21 16.46 0.05 -15.02
N PRO A 22 16.22 1.32 -14.63
CA PRO A 22 17.12 2.22 -13.90
C PRO A 22 17.53 1.69 -12.51
N PRO A 23 18.68 2.13 -11.95
CA PRO A 23 19.09 1.75 -10.61
C PRO A 23 18.11 2.27 -9.55
N ILE A 24 17.98 1.54 -8.44
CA ILE A 24 17.14 1.92 -7.30
C ILE A 24 17.78 3.11 -6.58
N VAL A 25 17.03 4.21 -6.45
CA VAL A 25 17.52 5.42 -5.76
C VAL A 25 17.66 5.14 -4.27
N GLY A 26 18.74 5.61 -3.65
CA GLY A 26 19.02 5.38 -2.22
C GLY A 26 19.71 4.05 -1.92
N VAL A 27 20.05 3.25 -2.93
CA VAL A 27 20.89 2.06 -2.78
C VAL A 27 22.26 2.30 -3.41
N GLU A 28 23.32 2.02 -2.66
CA GLU A 28 24.71 2.24 -3.13
C GLU A 28 25.18 1.18 -4.13
N HIS A 29 24.82 -0.09 -3.91
CA HIS A 29 25.30 -1.23 -4.70
C HIS A 29 24.16 -1.83 -5.52
N ASN A 30 24.19 -1.68 -6.84
CA ASN A 30 23.13 -2.17 -7.72
C ASN A 30 23.43 -3.56 -8.27
N GLU A 31 23.74 -4.50 -7.39
CA GLU A 31 23.93 -5.91 -7.74
C GLU A 31 23.12 -6.76 -6.76
N TRP A 32 22.31 -7.65 -7.33
CA TRP A 32 21.23 -8.32 -6.65
C TRP A 32 21.16 -9.79 -7.03
N ILE A 33 20.72 -10.63 -6.10
CA ILE A 33 20.40 -12.02 -6.35
C ILE A 33 18.91 -12.22 -6.13
N PHE A 34 18.26 -12.95 -7.03
CA PHE A 34 16.87 -13.32 -6.90
C PHE A 34 16.71 -14.39 -5.80
N ARG A 35 15.79 -14.17 -4.87
CA ARG A 35 15.52 -15.11 -3.78
C ARG A 35 14.24 -15.90 -4.02
N ARG A 36 13.13 -15.18 -4.14
CA ARG A 36 11.81 -15.77 -4.34
C ARG A 36 10.88 -14.76 -5.02
N ALA A 37 9.79 -15.26 -5.56
CA ALA A 37 8.71 -14.44 -6.07
C ALA A 37 7.38 -14.90 -5.47
N THR A 38 6.57 -13.94 -5.04
CA THR A 38 5.15 -14.14 -4.78
C THR A 38 4.35 -13.69 -6.01
N TRP A 39 3.01 -13.70 -5.91
CA TRP A 39 2.15 -13.25 -7.00
C TRP A 39 2.26 -11.73 -7.26
N ASN A 40 2.65 -10.93 -6.26
CA ASN A 40 2.70 -9.46 -6.36
C ASN A 40 4.11 -8.89 -6.17
N GLU A 41 5.05 -9.63 -5.57
CA GLU A 41 6.37 -9.09 -5.21
C GLU A 41 7.49 -10.04 -5.62
N ILE A 42 8.65 -9.49 -5.93
CA ILE A 42 9.91 -10.22 -6.02
C ILE A 42 10.76 -9.88 -4.82
N GLU A 43 11.43 -10.87 -4.26
CA GLU A 43 12.43 -10.67 -3.22
C GLU A 43 13.82 -10.84 -3.79
N VAL A 44 14.64 -9.85 -3.49
CA VAL A 44 16.02 -9.77 -3.93
C VAL A 44 16.92 -9.50 -2.73
N ILE A 45 18.17 -9.94 -2.84
CA ILE A 45 19.19 -9.72 -1.81
C ILE A 45 20.34 -8.97 -2.45
N ASN A 46 20.78 -7.89 -1.81
CA ASN A 46 21.96 -7.15 -2.24
C ASN A 46 23.23 -7.99 -2.03
N THR A 47 24.06 -8.15 -3.05
CA THR A 47 25.27 -9.00 -2.95
C THR A 47 26.31 -8.45 -1.97
N LYS A 48 26.33 -7.13 -1.77
CA LYS A 48 27.32 -6.45 -0.93
C LYS A 48 26.80 -6.19 0.48
N THR A 49 25.59 -5.65 0.61
CA THR A 49 25.04 -5.27 1.92
C THR A 49 24.28 -6.39 2.60
N SER A 50 23.95 -7.47 1.86
CA SER A 50 23.05 -8.54 2.32
C SER A 50 21.65 -8.04 2.74
N GLU A 51 21.27 -6.83 2.32
CA GLU A 51 19.94 -6.29 2.55
C GLU A 51 18.93 -7.01 1.65
N GLU A 52 17.80 -7.40 2.25
CA GLU A 52 16.68 -8.01 1.54
C GLU A 52 15.66 -6.94 1.16
N LEU A 53 15.20 -6.96 -0.10
CA LEU A 53 14.25 -5.99 -0.63
C LEU A 53 13.10 -6.70 -1.34
N ALA A 54 11.87 -6.34 -0.96
CA ALA A 54 10.66 -6.76 -1.65
C ALA A 54 10.24 -5.66 -2.66
N ILE A 55 10.23 -6.01 -3.94
CA ILE A 55 9.88 -5.10 -5.03
C ILE A 55 8.56 -5.55 -5.66
N PRO A 56 7.54 -4.67 -5.75
CA PRO A 56 6.30 -4.99 -6.44
C PRO A 56 6.53 -5.35 -7.91
N ARG A 57 5.98 -6.47 -8.35
CA ARG A 57 6.13 -7.04 -9.70
C ARG A 57 5.69 -6.09 -10.80
N HIS A 58 4.72 -5.21 -10.54
CA HIS A 58 4.27 -4.22 -11.50
C HIS A 58 5.30 -3.11 -11.78
N PHE A 59 6.36 -3.01 -10.99
CA PHE A 59 7.53 -2.16 -11.30
C PHE A 59 8.61 -2.91 -12.08
N VAL A 60 8.51 -4.23 -12.22
CA VAL A 60 9.52 -5.07 -12.83
C VAL A 60 9.14 -5.34 -14.28
N GLY A 61 10.06 -5.03 -15.19
CA GLY A 61 9.92 -5.19 -16.63
C GLY A 61 10.64 -6.42 -17.16
N GLU A 62 11.10 -6.30 -18.40
CA GLU A 62 11.80 -7.38 -19.11
C GLU A 62 13.19 -7.64 -18.53
N VAL A 63 13.61 -8.90 -18.58
CA VAL A 63 14.98 -9.32 -18.27
C VAL A 63 15.76 -9.28 -19.57
N SER A 64 16.75 -8.39 -19.65
CA SER A 64 17.62 -8.27 -20.81
C SER A 64 18.95 -8.96 -20.56
N LEU A 65 19.31 -9.83 -21.50
CA LEU A 65 20.64 -10.41 -21.63
C LEU A 65 21.41 -9.56 -22.64
N ILE A 66 21.93 -8.41 -22.21
CA ILE A 66 22.75 -7.57 -23.09
C ILE A 66 24.15 -8.17 -23.12
N GLY A 67 24.51 -8.92 -24.18
CA GLY A 67 25.85 -9.14 -24.76
C GLY A 67 27.10 -9.52 -23.91
N GLU A 68 27.23 -9.07 -22.66
CA GLU A 68 28.41 -9.13 -21.76
C GLU A 68 27.92 -9.15 -20.28
N PRO A 69 28.72 -9.56 -19.28
CA PRO A 69 28.36 -10.61 -18.29
C PRO A 69 27.30 -10.29 -17.22
N VAL A 70 26.64 -9.13 -17.25
CA VAL A 70 25.70 -8.72 -16.19
C VAL A 70 24.27 -8.79 -16.69
N LEU A 71 23.46 -9.63 -16.04
CA LEU A 71 22.02 -9.68 -16.27
C LEU A 71 21.38 -8.35 -15.86
N ILE A 72 20.53 -7.78 -16.73
CA ILE A 72 19.82 -6.55 -16.42
C ILE A 72 18.33 -6.84 -16.29
N VAL A 73 17.77 -6.47 -15.14
CA VAL A 73 16.33 -6.49 -14.93
C VAL A 73 15.80 -5.08 -15.12
N GLY A 74 14.96 -4.90 -16.12
CA GLY A 74 14.32 -3.63 -16.38
C GLY A 74 13.36 -3.25 -15.24
N LEU A 75 13.36 -1.98 -14.84
CA LEU A 75 12.32 -1.38 -14.02
C LEU A 75 11.46 -0.48 -14.90
N ILE A 76 10.15 -0.66 -14.83
CA ILE A 76 9.17 0.11 -15.61
C ILE A 76 9.01 1.54 -15.05
N LYS A 77 9.43 1.73 -13.79
CA LYS A 77 9.37 3.01 -13.09
C LYS A 77 10.63 3.21 -12.27
N GLU A 78 11.12 4.45 -12.19
CA GLU A 78 12.13 4.82 -11.20
C GLU A 78 11.54 4.61 -9.80
N ILE A 79 12.28 3.90 -8.95
CA ILE A 79 11.89 3.61 -7.57
C ILE A 79 13.00 4.05 -6.62
N GLU A 80 12.59 4.39 -5.41
CA GLU A 80 13.45 4.85 -4.34
C GLU A 80 13.25 3.98 -3.11
N TYR A 81 14.36 3.56 -2.52
CA TYR A 81 14.39 2.84 -1.26
C TYR A 81 14.35 3.84 -0.09
N ARG A 82 13.34 3.68 0.78
CA ARG A 82 13.18 4.45 2.02
C ARG A 82 12.66 3.54 3.13
N GLU A 83 13.33 3.55 4.27
CA GLU A 83 12.86 2.91 5.51
C GLU A 83 12.45 1.42 5.32
N GLY A 84 13.23 0.64 4.55
CA GLY A 84 12.93 -0.78 4.33
C GLY A 84 11.91 -1.07 3.24
N ALA A 85 11.38 -0.06 2.54
CA ALA A 85 10.40 -0.23 1.48
C ALA A 85 10.76 0.55 0.20
N VAL A 86 10.20 0.10 -0.93
CA VAL A 86 10.33 0.80 -2.22
C VAL A 86 9.12 1.67 -2.51
N TYR A 87 9.39 2.89 -2.97
CA TYR A 87 8.39 3.86 -3.39
C TYR A 87 8.66 4.33 -4.81
N PRO A 88 7.62 4.69 -5.59
CA PRO A 88 7.83 5.39 -6.85
C PRO A 88 8.63 6.67 -6.64
N TYR A 89 9.74 6.82 -7.36
CA TYR A 89 10.55 8.02 -7.30
C TYR A 89 9.87 9.14 -8.05
N VAL A 90 9.73 10.30 -7.40
CA VAL A 90 9.15 11.52 -7.98
C VAL A 90 10.20 12.62 -7.96
N ARG A 91 10.73 12.96 -9.13
CA ARG A 91 11.70 14.05 -9.28
C ARG A 91 10.99 15.38 -8.99
N ARG A 92 11.44 16.09 -7.95
CA ARG A 92 10.98 17.45 -7.66
C ARG A 92 11.68 18.41 -8.62
N VAL A 93 11.01 18.75 -9.71
CA VAL A 93 11.46 19.84 -10.59
C VAL A 93 10.99 21.15 -9.99
N ILE A 94 11.92 21.96 -9.50
CA ILE A 94 11.65 23.38 -9.32
C ILE A 94 11.72 24.01 -10.70
N GLU A 95 10.56 24.27 -11.31
CA GLU A 95 10.53 25.10 -12.51
C GLU A 95 11.11 26.47 -12.11
N MET A 96 12.16 26.91 -12.80
CA MET A 96 12.70 28.24 -12.56
C MET A 96 11.57 29.24 -12.85
N PRO A 97 11.10 30.02 -11.85
CA PRO A 97 10.06 30.99 -12.12
C PRO A 97 10.57 31.94 -13.20
N ARG A 98 9.86 32.01 -14.33
CA ARG A 98 10.19 32.93 -15.42
C ARG A 98 10.41 34.33 -14.84
N ALA A 99 11.64 34.84 -14.96
CA ALA A 99 11.94 36.20 -14.58
C ALA A 99 11.08 37.14 -15.44
N VAL A 100 10.16 37.88 -14.81
CA VAL A 100 9.23 38.80 -15.49
C VAL A 100 9.94 40.09 -15.96
N ASN A 101 11.25 40.23 -15.75
CA ASN A 101 11.99 41.48 -15.96
C ASN A 101 13.05 41.40 -17.04
N ASP A 102 12.65 40.99 -18.24
CA ASP A 102 13.47 41.05 -19.46
C ASP A 102 12.49 41.31 -20.64
N TRP A 103 12.27 42.48 -21.25
CA TRP A 103 13.04 43.72 -21.40
C TRP A 103 12.08 44.92 -21.62
N ARG A 104 12.23 45.99 -20.84
CA ARG A 104 11.93 47.35 -21.31
C ARG A 104 13.15 48.18 -20.97
N ARG A 105 14.02 48.41 -21.95
CA ARG A 105 15.17 49.32 -21.82
C ARG A 105 14.60 50.73 -21.71
N VAL A 106 14.20 51.12 -20.50
CA VAL A 106 13.78 52.48 -20.17
C VAL A 106 15.03 53.27 -19.80
N ARG A 107 15.06 54.49 -20.36
CA ARG A 107 16.06 55.56 -20.31
C ARG A 107 16.83 55.70 -18.99
N ALA A 108 18.09 56.14 -19.10
CA ALA A 108 19.03 56.43 -18.02
C ALA A 108 18.46 57.34 -16.90
N PRO A 109 19.02 57.27 -15.66
CA PRO A 109 18.37 57.74 -14.44
C PRO A 109 18.37 59.28 -14.31
N GLN A 110 17.24 59.86 -13.88
CA GLN A 110 17.20 61.22 -13.32
C GLN A 110 17.44 61.19 -11.79
N PRO A 111 18.08 62.23 -11.22
CA PRO A 111 18.51 62.25 -9.83
C PRO A 111 17.33 62.27 -8.83
N PRO A 112 17.54 61.79 -7.58
CA PRO A 112 16.47 61.45 -6.67
C PRO A 112 15.85 62.68 -6.02
N GLY A 113 14.55 62.90 -6.25
CA GLY A 113 13.72 63.73 -5.36
C GLY A 113 13.28 62.90 -4.15
N PRO A 114 13.17 63.49 -2.95
CA PRO A 114 12.84 62.75 -1.74
C PRO A 114 11.44 62.12 -1.83
N ALA A 115 11.35 60.84 -1.50
CA ALA A 115 10.10 60.07 -1.53
C ALA A 115 9.12 60.58 -0.46
N PRO A 116 7.82 60.76 -0.79
CA PRO A 116 6.82 61.11 0.20
C PRO A 116 6.57 59.91 1.13
N VAL A 117 6.78 60.14 2.42
CA VAL A 117 6.49 59.17 3.48
C VAL A 117 4.98 59.02 3.60
N VAL A 118 4.44 57.92 3.06
CA VAL A 118 3.05 57.50 3.34
C VAL A 118 3.06 56.80 4.70
N GLY A 119 2.52 57.47 5.71
CA GLY A 119 2.28 56.87 7.03
C GLY A 119 1.29 55.73 6.90
N ILE A 120 1.78 54.50 6.88
CA ILE A 120 0.93 53.30 6.92
C ILE A 120 0.38 53.20 8.35
N ARG A 121 -0.80 53.75 8.58
CA ARG A 121 -1.55 53.53 9.83
C ARG A 121 -2.01 52.08 9.82
N VAL A 122 -1.32 51.22 10.57
CA VAL A 122 -1.77 49.87 10.84
C VAL A 122 -2.83 49.95 11.93
N GLU A 123 -4.11 49.94 11.54
CA GLU A 123 -5.20 49.73 12.48
C GLU A 123 -5.00 48.34 13.11
N SER A 124 -4.63 48.31 14.40
CA SER A 124 -4.56 47.09 15.19
C SER A 124 -5.97 46.59 15.43
N GLY A 125 -6.51 45.87 14.46
CA GLY A 125 -7.77 45.15 14.59
C GLY A 125 -7.69 44.25 15.81
N ARG A 126 -8.52 44.54 16.81
CA ARG A 126 -8.69 43.79 18.05
C ARG A 126 -9.21 42.39 17.69
N ARG A 127 -8.28 41.53 17.26
CA ARG A 127 -8.52 40.14 16.87
C ARG A 127 -8.90 39.39 18.13
N SER A 128 -10.21 39.22 18.32
CA SER A 128 -10.81 38.60 19.50
C SER A 128 -10.11 37.27 19.79
N ARG A 129 -9.69 37.07 21.05
CA ARG A 129 -8.95 35.87 21.52
C ARG A 129 -9.66 34.55 21.20
N ASN A 130 -10.94 34.63 20.84
CA ASN A 130 -11.83 33.52 20.56
C ASN A 130 -11.50 32.78 19.24
N TRP A 131 -10.89 33.44 18.23
CA TRP A 131 -10.55 32.78 16.97
C TRP A 131 -9.47 31.71 17.13
N ILE A 132 -8.59 31.86 18.12
CA ILE A 132 -7.51 30.90 18.42
C ILE A 132 -8.11 29.59 18.93
N TYR A 133 -9.14 29.67 19.79
CA TYR A 133 -9.84 28.49 20.29
C TYR A 133 -10.61 27.76 19.19
N SER A 134 -11.21 28.49 18.24
CA SER A 134 -11.88 27.87 17.09
C SER A 134 -10.91 27.10 16.20
N ILE A 135 -9.69 27.61 15.98
CA ILE A 135 -8.66 26.91 15.20
C ILE A 135 -8.14 25.69 15.94
N ALA A 136 -7.87 25.83 17.25
CA ALA A 136 -7.41 24.72 18.07
C ALA A 136 -8.46 23.59 18.11
N ALA A 137 -9.74 23.93 18.28
CA ALA A 137 -10.84 22.97 18.26
C ALA A 137 -10.99 22.30 16.89
N GLY A 138 -10.85 23.06 15.79
CA GLY A 138 -10.88 22.51 14.44
C GLY A 138 -9.74 21.54 14.15
N LEU A 139 -8.52 21.87 14.59
CA LEU A 139 -7.36 20.98 14.47
C LEU A 139 -7.54 19.70 15.30
N LEU A 140 -8.05 19.82 16.54
CA LEU A 140 -8.33 18.68 17.40
C LEU A 140 -9.41 17.77 16.81
N ALA A 141 -10.50 18.34 16.30
CA ALA A 141 -11.56 17.57 15.64
C ALA A 141 -11.03 16.87 14.38
N CYS A 142 -10.23 17.55 13.57
CA CYS A 142 -9.63 16.98 12.37
C CYS A 142 -8.65 15.85 12.73
N MET A 143 -7.84 16.04 13.77
CA MET A 143 -6.92 15.02 14.27
C MET A 143 -7.67 13.79 14.81
N ALA A 144 -8.77 13.97 15.54
CA ALA A 144 -9.61 12.88 16.04
C ALA A 144 -10.26 12.08 14.89
N VAL A 145 -10.74 12.76 13.84
CA VAL A 145 -11.21 12.10 12.62
C VAL A 145 -10.07 11.31 11.98
N VAL A 146 -8.89 11.92 11.81
CA VAL A 146 -7.74 11.24 11.22
C VAL A 146 -7.31 10.03 12.05
N THR A 147 -7.34 10.06 13.39
CA THR A 147 -6.95 8.91 14.23
C THR A 147 -7.98 7.78 14.13
N VAL A 148 -9.27 8.07 14.23
CA VAL A 148 -10.33 7.04 14.12
C VAL A 148 -10.35 6.41 12.72
N PHE A 149 -10.21 7.22 11.68
CA PHE A 149 -10.14 6.73 10.30
C PHE A 149 -8.78 6.11 9.97
N ARG A 150 -7.66 6.53 10.59
CA ARG A 150 -6.37 5.84 10.48
C ARG A 150 -6.43 4.47 11.09
N ASP A 151 -6.97 4.30 12.29
CA ASP A 151 -7.07 2.97 12.90
C ASP A 151 -7.99 2.06 12.08
N SER A 152 -9.04 2.61 11.47
CA SER A 152 -9.91 1.83 10.57
C SER A 152 -9.23 1.49 9.23
N ALA A 153 -8.43 2.40 8.67
CA ALA A 153 -7.82 2.26 7.33
C ALA A 153 -6.41 1.64 7.34
N ILE A 154 -5.65 1.77 8.43
CA ILE A 154 -4.29 1.23 8.59
C ILE A 154 -4.37 -0.21 9.07
N THR A 155 -5.27 -0.53 10.00
CA THR A 155 -5.49 -1.92 10.43
C THR A 155 -6.04 -2.76 9.27
N SER A 156 -6.93 -2.20 8.44
CA SER A 156 -7.42 -2.87 7.23
C SER A 156 -6.34 -3.00 6.13
N ARG A 157 -5.46 -2.01 5.93
CA ARG A 157 -4.41 -2.09 4.90
C ARG A 157 -3.17 -2.88 5.31
N LEU A 158 -2.83 -2.94 6.59
CA LEU A 158 -1.74 -3.78 7.10
C LEU A 158 -2.15 -5.25 7.17
N LEU A 159 -3.38 -5.56 7.60
CA LEU A 159 -3.89 -6.94 7.58
C LEU A 159 -4.21 -7.41 6.16
N ALA A 160 -4.75 -6.56 5.27
CA ALA A 160 -4.96 -6.93 3.86
C ALA A 160 -3.66 -7.19 3.10
N ARG A 161 -2.52 -6.61 3.53
CA ARG A 161 -1.21 -6.91 2.92
C ARG A 161 -0.62 -8.22 3.42
N GLN A 162 -1.08 -8.73 4.57
CA GLN A 162 -0.67 -10.04 5.09
C GLN A 162 -1.52 -11.20 4.56
N SER A 163 -2.71 -10.96 4.00
CA SER A 163 -3.64 -12.00 3.53
C SER A 163 -3.45 -12.44 2.07
N ALA A 164 -2.21 -12.69 1.66
CA ALA A 164 -1.95 -13.48 0.44
C ALA A 164 -1.10 -14.75 0.70
N GLY A 165 -0.77 -15.03 1.96
CA GLY A 165 -0.60 -16.41 2.40
C GLY A 165 -1.98 -16.95 2.70
N ARG A 166 -2.37 -18.05 2.04
CA ARG A 166 -3.54 -18.86 2.40
C ARG A 166 -3.51 -19.05 3.92
N ILE A 167 -4.35 -18.32 4.66
CA ILE A 167 -4.52 -18.57 6.09
C ILE A 167 -5.07 -19.99 6.16
N GLU A 168 -4.27 -20.92 6.65
CA GLU A 168 -4.69 -22.30 6.87
C GLU A 168 -5.65 -22.31 8.05
N LEU A 169 -6.89 -21.90 7.79
CA LEU A 169 -8.00 -22.12 8.70
C LEU A 169 -8.23 -23.64 8.76
N PRO A 170 -8.12 -24.27 9.94
CA PRO A 170 -8.25 -25.72 10.11
C PRO A 170 -9.74 -26.13 10.12
N PHE A 171 -10.54 -25.54 9.24
CA PHE A 171 -11.97 -25.77 9.12
C PHE A 171 -12.29 -26.40 7.76
N THR A 172 -13.15 -27.41 7.80
CA THR A 172 -13.55 -28.26 6.67
C THR A 172 -15.05 -28.14 6.42
N ALA A 173 -15.55 -28.63 5.28
CA ALA A 173 -16.99 -28.58 4.95
C ALA A 173 -17.89 -29.37 5.92
N GLN A 174 -17.31 -30.14 6.84
CA GLN A 174 -18.06 -30.91 7.84
C GLN A 174 -18.23 -30.15 9.16
N ASP A 175 -17.43 -29.11 9.39
CA ASP A 175 -17.48 -28.37 10.65
C ASP A 175 -18.77 -27.55 10.76
N ASP A 176 -19.47 -27.71 11.88
CA ASP A 176 -20.69 -26.98 12.23
C ASP A 176 -20.41 -25.87 13.24
N TYR A 177 -21.45 -25.14 13.63
CA TYR A 177 -21.35 -24.05 14.62
C TYR A 177 -20.70 -24.52 15.93
N ASP A 178 -21.14 -25.65 16.48
CA ASP A 178 -20.65 -26.14 17.78
C ASP A 178 -19.18 -26.55 17.70
N SER A 179 -18.76 -27.17 16.59
CA SER A 179 -17.37 -27.54 16.34
C SER A 179 -16.47 -26.32 16.23
N ILE A 180 -16.94 -25.25 15.57
CA ILE A 180 -16.22 -23.98 15.46
C ILE A 180 -16.07 -23.33 16.84
N VAL A 181 -17.18 -23.20 17.58
CA VAL A 181 -17.17 -22.55 18.91
C VAL A 181 -16.28 -23.29 19.90
N ARG A 182 -16.22 -24.63 19.83
CA ARG A 182 -15.30 -25.41 20.66
C ARG A 182 -13.83 -25.17 20.34
N ARG A 183 -13.49 -24.83 19.08
CA ARG A 183 -12.10 -24.64 18.64
C ARG A 183 -11.60 -23.22 18.84
N ILE A 184 -12.42 -22.22 18.53
CA ILE A 184 -11.99 -20.80 18.51
C ILE A 184 -12.81 -19.89 19.43
N GLY A 185 -13.73 -20.45 20.20
CA GLY A 185 -14.60 -19.69 21.11
C GLY A 185 -15.86 -19.14 20.43
N PRO A 186 -16.74 -18.50 21.21
CA PRO A 186 -17.97 -17.93 20.69
C PRO A 186 -17.69 -16.70 19.80
N PRO A 187 -18.46 -16.48 18.72
CA PRO A 187 -18.32 -15.29 17.89
C PRO A 187 -18.82 -14.06 18.63
N ALA A 188 -18.27 -12.89 18.28
CA ALA A 188 -18.74 -11.62 18.82
C ALA A 188 -20.09 -11.21 18.20
N GLU A 189 -20.29 -11.51 16.92
CA GLU A 189 -21.58 -11.35 16.26
C GLU A 189 -21.96 -12.62 15.52
N ASP A 190 -23.24 -12.97 15.60
CA ASP A 190 -23.83 -14.10 14.91
C ASP A 190 -25.08 -13.63 14.18
N ARG A 191 -25.04 -13.70 12.84
CA ARG A 191 -26.09 -13.19 11.98
C ARG A 191 -26.57 -14.24 11.00
N TRP A 192 -27.87 -14.47 10.99
CA TRP A 192 -28.54 -15.31 10.00
C TRP A 192 -28.86 -14.51 8.74
N GLY A 193 -28.42 -15.05 7.61
CA GLY A 193 -28.88 -14.70 6.27
C GLY A 193 -29.98 -15.65 5.79
N ARG A 194 -30.32 -15.60 4.49
CA ARG A 194 -31.40 -16.44 3.93
C ARG A 194 -31.07 -17.93 3.94
N ASN A 195 -29.86 -18.29 3.52
CA ASN A 195 -29.37 -19.67 3.39
C ASN A 195 -27.96 -19.84 3.97
N HIS A 196 -27.55 -18.90 4.83
CA HIS A 196 -26.22 -18.88 5.41
C HIS A 196 -26.27 -18.24 6.79
N ARG A 197 -25.28 -18.55 7.62
CA ARG A 197 -25.02 -17.94 8.92
C ARG A 197 -23.62 -17.36 8.92
N ARG A 198 -23.49 -16.10 9.35
CA ARG A 198 -22.23 -15.37 9.41
C ARG A 198 -21.82 -15.18 10.86
N LEU A 199 -20.60 -15.62 11.19
CA LEU A 199 -20.02 -15.54 12.53
C LEU A 199 -18.82 -14.58 12.49
N TRP A 200 -18.90 -13.44 13.17
CA TRP A 200 -17.86 -12.41 13.19
C TRP A 200 -16.89 -12.61 14.36
N TYR A 201 -15.59 -12.63 14.04
CA TYR A 201 -14.50 -12.74 15.01
C TYR A 201 -13.61 -11.49 14.90
N PRO A 202 -13.86 -10.44 15.71
CA PRO A 202 -13.16 -9.16 15.61
C PRO A 202 -11.67 -9.28 15.94
N GLU A 203 -11.30 -10.14 16.90
CA GLU A 203 -9.89 -10.39 17.26
C GLU A 203 -9.08 -10.97 16.10
N HIS A 204 -9.75 -11.67 15.18
CA HIS A 204 -9.12 -12.26 14.01
C HIS A 204 -9.42 -11.52 12.71
N ALA A 205 -10.18 -10.42 12.78
CA ALA A 205 -10.59 -9.58 11.65
C ALA A 205 -11.24 -10.35 10.46
N PHE A 206 -11.91 -11.47 10.74
CA PHE A 206 -12.63 -12.24 9.73
C PHE A 206 -14.03 -12.68 10.19
N ALA A 207 -14.87 -13.00 9.21
CA ALA A 207 -16.15 -13.67 9.40
C ALA A 207 -16.12 -15.08 8.82
N LEU A 208 -16.56 -16.07 9.59
CA LEU A 208 -16.83 -17.41 9.08
C LEU A 208 -18.23 -17.46 8.49
N ILE A 209 -18.37 -18.09 7.34
CA ILE A 209 -19.64 -18.31 6.66
C ILE A 209 -19.96 -19.80 6.75
N LEU A 210 -21.12 -20.10 7.34
CA LEU A 210 -21.71 -21.42 7.32
C LEU A 210 -22.87 -21.41 6.31
N ALA A 211 -22.86 -22.32 5.35
CA ALA A 211 -23.90 -22.45 4.33
C ALA A 211 -24.86 -23.58 4.68
N GLY A 212 -26.15 -23.34 4.48
CA GLY A 212 -27.22 -24.27 4.84
C GLY A 212 -28.34 -23.56 5.59
N ARG A 213 -29.57 -24.08 5.46
CA ARG A 213 -30.77 -23.46 6.06
C ARG A 213 -31.03 -23.99 7.47
N ASP A 214 -31.05 -25.31 7.61
CA ASP A 214 -31.38 -25.96 8.89
C ASP A 214 -30.13 -26.48 9.61
N HIS A 215 -29.16 -26.99 8.86
CA HIS A 215 -27.87 -27.50 9.37
C HIS A 215 -26.74 -26.80 8.61
N PRO A 216 -26.36 -25.57 9.04
CA PRO A 216 -25.35 -24.80 8.33
C PRO A 216 -23.96 -25.34 8.64
N HIS A 217 -23.21 -25.70 7.59
CA HIS A 217 -21.83 -26.18 7.68
C HIS A 217 -20.85 -25.16 7.11
N TYR A 218 -19.61 -25.19 7.58
CA TYR A 218 -18.58 -24.26 7.16
C TYR A 218 -18.36 -24.27 5.64
N ALA A 219 -18.55 -23.12 5.01
CA ALA A 219 -18.36 -22.91 3.58
C ALA A 219 -17.04 -22.18 3.27
N GLY A 220 -16.64 -21.27 4.16
CA GLY A 220 -15.43 -20.48 4.01
C GLY A 220 -15.39 -19.28 4.95
N ALA A 221 -14.39 -18.43 4.75
CA ALA A 221 -14.16 -17.24 5.56
C ALA A 221 -13.93 -16.01 4.68
N VAL A 222 -14.39 -14.86 5.18
CA VAL A 222 -14.24 -13.55 4.53
C VAL A 222 -13.56 -12.56 5.47
N ASP A 223 -12.78 -11.64 4.92
CA ASP A 223 -12.19 -10.53 5.69
C ASP A 223 -13.26 -9.49 6.10
N ALA A 224 -12.85 -8.48 6.87
CA ALA A 224 -13.69 -7.35 7.26
C ALA A 224 -14.32 -6.60 6.06
N ASN A 225 -13.68 -6.64 4.89
CA ASN A 225 -14.12 -5.97 3.67
C ASN A 225 -15.03 -6.85 2.80
N GLY A 226 -15.26 -8.11 3.19
CA GLY A 226 -16.06 -9.08 2.45
C GLY A 226 -15.28 -9.86 1.37
N HIS A 227 -13.95 -9.76 1.31
CA HIS A 227 -13.13 -10.57 0.42
C HIS A 227 -12.99 -12.00 0.96
N VAL A 228 -13.04 -12.98 0.07
CA VAL A 228 -12.85 -14.38 0.41
C VAL A 228 -11.38 -14.65 0.78
N ILE A 229 -11.13 -15.04 2.02
CA ILE A 229 -9.80 -15.43 2.51
C ILE A 229 -9.62 -16.95 2.57
N HIS A 230 -10.74 -17.69 2.66
CA HIS A 230 -10.74 -19.15 2.65
C HIS A 230 -12.04 -19.68 2.05
N SER A 231 -11.96 -20.77 1.28
CA SER A 231 -13.14 -21.47 0.76
C SER A 231 -12.86 -22.96 0.71
N VAL A 232 -13.82 -23.77 1.16
CA VAL A 232 -13.69 -25.24 1.08
C VAL A 232 -13.89 -25.74 -0.35
N HIS A 233 -14.76 -25.08 -1.13
CA HIS A 233 -14.97 -25.38 -2.55
C HIS A 233 -14.98 -24.12 -3.42
N PRO A 234 -14.51 -24.18 -4.68
CA PRO A 234 -14.42 -23.01 -5.58
C PRO A 234 -15.73 -22.28 -5.94
N GLY A 235 -16.89 -22.65 -5.38
CA GLY A 235 -18.17 -21.98 -5.59
C GLY A 235 -19.04 -21.83 -4.33
N ALA A 236 -18.56 -22.27 -3.16
CA ALA A 236 -19.37 -22.31 -1.94
C ALA A 236 -19.83 -20.91 -1.47
N LEU A 237 -19.02 -19.88 -1.76
CA LEU A 237 -19.31 -18.50 -1.37
C LEU A 237 -19.88 -17.65 -2.52
N ALA A 238 -19.97 -18.19 -3.74
CA ALA A 238 -20.46 -17.45 -4.92
C ALA A 238 -21.98 -17.17 -4.86
N ASN A 239 -22.73 -17.99 -4.13
CA ASN A 239 -24.19 -17.91 -4.02
C ASN A 239 -24.68 -17.06 -2.83
N LEU A 240 -23.80 -16.23 -2.25
CA LEU A 240 -24.10 -15.43 -1.06
C LEU A 240 -24.50 -13.96 -1.35
N ARG A 241 -24.60 -13.59 -2.64
CA ARG A 241 -25.11 -12.28 -3.08
C ARG A 241 -26.63 -12.24 -3.10
#